data_AF-A0ABD2Q0G0-F1
#
_entry.id   AF-A0ABD2Q0G0-F1
#
_cell.length_a   1.000
_cell.length_b   1.000
_cell.length_c   1.000
_cell.angle_alpha   90.00
_cell.angle_beta   90.00
_cell.angle_gamma   90.00
#
_symmetry.space_group_name_H-M   'P 1'
#
loop_
_entity.id
_entity.type
_entity.pdbx_description
1 polymer ?
#
loop_
_entity_poly.entity_id
_entity_poly.type
_entity_poly.pdbx_seq_one_letter_code
_entity_poly.pdbx_strand_id
1 'polypeptide(L)' 'AQEFLRYLLEGLHEDVNRVSQRPPAEVANYETEDKLDDLLKSELYWNRYLKRDNSIIVGKL' A
#
# COMPACT_ATOMS: atom_id res chain seq x y z
N ALA A 1 -11.23 22.05 4.63
CA ALA A 1 -10.49 21.33 5.69
C ALA A 1 -10.08 19.89 5.30
N GLN A 2 -10.73 19.23 4.33
CA GLN A 2 -10.39 17.85 3.92
C GLN A 2 -9.00 17.74 3.25
N GLU A 3 -8.65 18.68 2.37
CA GLU A 3 -7.33 18.70 1.71
C GLU A 3 -6.19 18.86 2.71
N PHE A 4 -6.37 19.74 3.71
CA PHE A 4 -5.42 19.91 4.80
C PHE A 4 -5.17 18.60 5.54
N LEU A 5 -6.23 17.87 5.90
CA LEU A 5 -6.09 16.58 6.56
C LEU A 5 -5.37 15.54 5.68
N ARG A 6 -5.65 15.53 4.38
CA ARG A 6 -4.96 14.64 3.43
C ARG A 6 -3.46 14.90 3.43
N TYR A 7 -3.03 16.16 3.28
CA TYR A 7 -1.61 16.51 3.30
C TYR A 7 -0.94 16.22 4.63
N LEU A 8 -1.63 16.46 5.75
CA LEU A 8 -1.10 16.15 7.07
C LEU A 8 -0.86 14.64 7.25
N LEU A 9 -1.83 13.81 6.89
CA LEU A 9 -1.70 12.35 7.01
C LEU A 9 -0.65 11.78 6.05
N GLU A 10 -0.57 12.31 4.83
CA GLU A 10 0.44 11.94 3.84
C GLU A 10 1.85 12.29 4.33
N GLY A 11 2.07 13.52 4.81
CA GLY A 11 3.36 13.93 5.38
C GLY A 11 3.77 13.07 6.57
N LEU A 12 2.87 12.85 7.52
CA LEU A 12 3.13 11.99 8.68
C LEU A 12 3.40 10.53 8.26
N HIS A 13 2.69 10.02 7.26
CA HIS A 13 2.93 8.68 6.73
C HIS A 13 4.32 8.55 6.13
N GLU A 14 4.74 9.48 5.26
CA GLU A 14 6.06 9.47 4.63
C GLU A 14 7.18 9.52 5.68
N ASP A 15 7.06 10.40 6.67
CA ASP A 15 8.09 10.60 7.71
C ASP A 15 8.35 9.34 8.55
N VAL A 16 7.32 8.49 8.73
CA VAL A 16 7.40 7.28 9.56
C VAL A 16 7.22 5.99 8.75
N ASN A 17 7.31 6.05 7.42
CA ASN A 17 7.24 4.88 6.57
C ASN A 17 8.45 3.97 6.84
N ARG A 18 8.19 2.70 7.18
CA ARG A 18 9.23 1.69 7.42
C ARG A 18 9.92 1.26 6.11
N VAL A 19 9.31 1.55 4.96
CA VAL A 19 9.89 1.31 3.64
C VAL A 19 10.75 2.50 3.22
N SER A 20 12.07 2.38 3.37
CA SER A 20 13.02 3.46 3.06
C SER A 20 13.28 3.66 1.55
N GLN A 21 13.13 2.60 0.75
CA GLN A 21 13.24 2.64 -0.70
C GLN A 21 12.07 1.88 -1.30
N ARG A 22 11.20 2.59 -2.02
CA ARG A 22 10.04 1.96 -2.66
C ARG A 22 10.51 1.08 -3.81
N PRO A 23 10.19 -0.23 -3.81
CA PRO A 23 10.50 -1.08 -4.95
C PRO A 23 9.74 -0.59 -6.19
N PRO A 24 10.20 -0.93 -7.41
CA PRO A 24 9.43 -0.72 -8.63
C PRO A 24 8.02 -1.30 -8.48
N ALA A 25 7.05 -0.70 -9.17
CA ALA A 25 5.70 -1.22 -9.18
C ALA A 25 5.71 -2.65 -9.74
N GLU A 26 5.09 -3.58 -9.02
CA GLU A 26 4.88 -4.93 -9.54
C GLU A 26 3.90 -4.85 -10.72
N VAL A 27 4.30 -5.39 -11.87
CA VAL A 27 3.42 -5.50 -13.03
C VAL A 27 2.45 -6.65 -12.78
N ALA A 28 1.16 -6.33 -12.69
CA ALA A 28 0.12 -7.32 -12.51
C ALA A 28 0.03 -8.25 -13.75
N ASN A 29 -0.02 -9.55 -13.50
CA ASN A 29 -0.37 -10.54 -14.52
C ASN A 29 -1.88 -10.81 -14.45
N TYR A 30 -2.67 -9.93 -15.06
CA TYR A 30 -4.14 -9.99 -15.00
C TYR A 30 -4.71 -11.32 -15.51
N GLU A 31 -4.07 -11.99 -16.47
CA GLU A 31 -4.53 -13.30 -16.97
C GLU A 31 -4.56 -14.40 -15.89
N THR A 32 -3.70 -14.26 -14.88
CA THR A 32 -3.59 -15.18 -13.75
C THR A 32 -4.28 -14.63 -12.51
N GLU A 33 -4.08 -13.35 -12.22
CA GLU A 33 -4.59 -12.67 -11.03
C GLU A 33 -6.10 -12.49 -11.03
N ASP A 34 -6.73 -12.34 -12.20
CA ASP A 34 -8.21 -12.23 -12.29
C ASP A 34 -8.92 -13.56 -12.10
N LYS A 35 -8.17 -14.67 -12.13
CA LYS A 35 -8.70 -16.02 -11.86
C LYS A 35 -8.57 -16.42 -10.39
N LEU A 36 -7.92 -15.59 -9.57
CA LEU A 36 -7.83 -15.82 -8.13
C LEU A 36 -9.18 -15.58 -7.47
N ASP A 37 -9.43 -16.30 -6.38
CA ASP A 37 -10.54 -15.98 -5.48
C ASP A 37 -10.39 -14.56 -4.92
N ASP A 38 -11.51 -13.89 -4.67
CA ASP A 38 -11.53 -12.49 -4.22
C ASP A 38 -10.72 -12.28 -2.93
N LEU A 39 -10.75 -13.23 -1.99
CA LEU A 39 -9.96 -13.15 -0.77
C LEU A 39 -8.46 -13.14 -1.11
N LEU A 40 -8.01 -14.11 -1.89
CA LEU A 40 -6.61 -14.26 -2.28
C LEU A 40 -6.13 -13.09 -3.13
N LYS A 41 -6.98 -12.59 -4.03
CA LYS A 41 -6.71 -11.40 -4.84
C LYS A 41 -6.56 -10.17 -3.94
N SER A 42 -7.45 -9.98 -2.97
CA SER A 42 -7.39 -8.86 -2.03
C SER A 42 -6.11 -8.90 -1.17
N GLU A 43 -5.73 -10.08 -0.67
CA GLU A 43 -4.50 -10.28 0.10
C GLU A 43 -3.25 -10.01 -0.75
N LEU A 44 -3.25 -10.49 -2.00
CA LEU A 44 -2.17 -10.23 -2.95
C LEU A 44 -1.94 -8.72 -3.13
N TYR A 45 -2.99 -7.95 -3.45
CA TYR A 45 -2.87 -6.51 -3.66
C TYR A 45 -2.57 -5.74 -2.37
N TRP A 46 -3.12 -6.16 -1.23
CA TRP A 46 -2.80 -5.57 0.06
C TRP A 46 -1.32 -5.76 0.42
N ASN A 47 -0.78 -6.96 0.22
CA ASN A 47 0.63 -7.24 0.43
C ASN A 47 1.53 -6.42 -0.51
N ARG A 48 1.14 -6.24 -1.78
CA ARG A 48 1.85 -5.35 -2.72
C ARG A 48 1.88 -3.90 -2.26
N TYR A 49 0.76 -3.40 -1.74
CA TYR A 49 0.67 -2.05 -1.19
C TYR A 49 1.59 -1.89 0.04
N LEU A 50 1.56 -2.83 0.98
CA LEU A 50 2.42 -2.80 2.18
C LEU A 50 3.92 -2.89 1.89
N LYS A 51 4.35 -3.41 0.73
CA LYS A 51 5.76 -3.36 0.31
C LYS A 51 6.25 -1.94 -0.01
N ARG A 52 5.35 -0.99 -0.21
CA ARG A 52 5.64 0.40 -0.57
C ARG A 52 5.30 1.36 0.58
N ASP A 53 4.20 1.08 1.27
CA ASP A 53 3.63 1.97 2.28
C ASP A 53 3.33 1.15 3.54
N ASN A 54 4.25 1.20 4.50
CA ASN A 54 4.12 0.48 5.78
C ASN A 54 4.55 1.39 6.93
N SER A 55 3.62 2.19 7.41
CA SER A 55 3.80 3.05 8.56
C SER A 55 2.71 2.77 9.60
N ILE A 56 2.83 3.34 10.80
CA ILE A 56 1.77 3.27 11.82
C ILE A 56 0.42 3.85 11.33
N ILE A 57 0.43 4.72 10.31
CA ILE A 57 -0.76 5.31 9.72
C ILE A 57 -1.46 4.32 8.78
N VAL A 58 -0.70 3.42 8.14
CA VAL A 58 -1.18 2.48 7.10
C VAL A 58 -1.37 1.06 7.63
N GLY A 59 -0.43 0.56 8.42
CA GLY A 59 -0.37 -0.80 8.92
C GLY A 59 -0.86 -0.94 10.37
N LYS A 60 -0.95 -2.18 10.85
CA LYS A 60 -1.14 -2.46 12.28
C LYS A 60 0.20 -2.26 13.02
N LEU A 61 0.09 -1.75 14.26
CA LEU A 61 1.20 -1.48 15.19
C LEU A 61 2.25 -2.59 15.19
#